data_AF-A0A932P2I8-F1
#
_entry.id   AF-A0A932P2I8-F1
#
_cell.length_a   1.000
_cell.length_b   1.000
_cell.length_c   1.000
_cell.angle_alpha   90.00
_cell.angle_beta   90.00
_cell.angle_gamma   90.00
#
_symmetry.space_group_name_H-M   'P 1'
#
loop_
_entity.id
_entity.type
_entity.pdbx_description
1 polymer ?
#
loop_
_entity_poly.entity_id
_entity_poly.type
_entity_poly.pdbx_seq_one_letter_code
_entity_poly.pdbx_strand_id
1 'polypeptide(L)'
;MLKRFVIPLILAGLIAAPSALANETKLSEEMMGQVDVRNWIADSFKESPDGRRYAYVIQVGKKHQQAVVVDGKRGKIYDAIGAHTPFFSPDSKHVAYLARSKNQWHLVQDGVERKGYDGLAGPVFSPDSTKLAYKAKRGDKAVVVINGKEGPPFDSLGEREHALVFSPDGKRIAYMVREGSKQHVVVDGVKGDAYEMVGAGTLVFSPDSQHYAHRAYGDGNEFAVLDGTPQRAYHGIGSIVPVFSPDSQRLAYVAESDGRQFLVINGVEGKRYDDIISATPQFSRDGLHIAFTARSKFANKELSDGREFVVVDGREGKLYTRIKSFDPVFSPDGQHVAYVAELDGKQFLVVDDKEQERYDDLGAYSPFFSPDSKQVAYRASIGEQLFVVMNGEEHTKYEGIGRGNPLFSPDGKHIAYRAMRDNKHFVVFDRQEGKSYDLILPEIRFNSATLMSYLAIKDNKIYRVKAGW
;
A
#
# COMPACT_ATOMS: atom_id res chain seq x y z
N MET A 1 -48.31 -30.33 -76.06
CA MET A 1 -48.28 -30.91 -74.70
C MET A 1 -46.82 -31.02 -74.25
N LEU A 2 -46.39 -30.11 -73.36
CA LEU A 2 -45.01 -29.96 -72.89
C LEU A 2 -44.65 -31.05 -71.87
N LYS A 3 -43.50 -31.73 -72.05
CA LYS A 3 -42.89 -32.64 -71.07
C LYS A 3 -42.01 -31.84 -70.10
N ARG A 4 -42.21 -32.04 -68.78
CA ARG A 4 -41.39 -31.46 -67.70
C ARG A 4 -40.08 -32.24 -67.53
N PHE A 5 -38.96 -31.51 -67.47
CA PHE A 5 -37.64 -31.99 -67.05
C PHE A 5 -37.49 -31.85 -65.53
N VAL A 6 -36.85 -32.84 -64.91
CA VAL A 6 -36.46 -32.89 -63.49
C VAL A 6 -35.00 -32.44 -63.37
N ILE A 7 -34.71 -31.52 -62.44
CA ILE A 7 -33.35 -31.15 -62.01
C ILE A 7 -33.23 -31.56 -60.53
N PRO A 8 -32.19 -32.32 -60.11
CA PRO A 8 -31.99 -32.63 -58.70
C PRO A 8 -31.26 -31.47 -57.98
N LEU A 9 -31.76 -31.15 -56.79
CA LEU A 9 -31.18 -30.15 -55.89
C LEU A 9 -30.03 -30.80 -55.09
N ILE A 10 -28.83 -30.22 -55.15
CA ILE A 10 -27.68 -30.62 -54.34
C ILE A 10 -27.83 -30.00 -52.94
N LEU A 11 -27.86 -30.87 -51.92
CA LEU A 11 -27.89 -30.48 -50.51
C LEU A 11 -26.44 -30.23 -50.04
N ALA A 12 -26.05 -28.96 -49.89
CA ALA A 12 -24.79 -28.60 -49.25
C ALA A 12 -25.00 -28.52 -47.73
N GLY A 13 -24.37 -29.42 -46.98
CA GLY A 13 -24.34 -29.39 -45.53
C GLY A 13 -23.42 -28.27 -45.02
N LEU A 14 -23.98 -27.29 -44.31
CA LEU A 14 -23.20 -26.41 -43.44
C LEU A 14 -22.91 -27.16 -42.14
N ILE A 15 -21.63 -27.49 -41.92
CA ILE A 15 -21.12 -27.89 -40.61
C ILE A 15 -20.97 -26.60 -39.80
N ALA A 16 -21.88 -26.37 -38.86
CA ALA A 16 -21.68 -25.34 -37.84
C ALA A 16 -20.60 -25.83 -36.86
N ALA A 17 -19.49 -25.10 -36.79
CA ALA A 17 -18.52 -25.27 -35.71
C ALA A 17 -19.18 -24.94 -34.36
N PRO A 18 -18.84 -25.64 -33.27
CA PRO A 18 -19.39 -25.32 -31.96
C PRO A 18 -18.90 -23.94 -31.55
N SER A 19 -19.86 -23.03 -31.33
CA SER A 19 -19.66 -21.75 -30.68
C SER A 19 -18.97 -21.97 -29.33
N ALA A 20 -17.78 -21.40 -29.15
CA ALA A 20 -17.19 -21.25 -27.83
C ALA A 20 -18.22 -20.50 -26.96
N LEU A 21 -18.77 -21.16 -25.95
CA LEU A 21 -19.57 -20.53 -24.92
C LEU A 21 -18.68 -19.47 -24.27
N ALA A 22 -18.95 -18.20 -24.54
CA ALA A 22 -18.48 -17.13 -23.67
C ALA A 22 -19.02 -17.44 -22.28
N ASN A 23 -18.15 -17.69 -21.30
CA ASN A 23 -18.57 -17.74 -19.91
C ASN A 23 -19.15 -16.36 -19.57
N GLU A 24 -20.48 -16.26 -19.56
CA GLU A 24 -21.15 -15.03 -19.14
C GLU A 24 -20.80 -14.78 -17.67
N THR A 25 -20.14 -13.66 -17.40
CA THR A 25 -19.83 -13.22 -16.04
C THR A 25 -21.13 -13.12 -15.26
N LYS A 26 -21.33 -14.00 -14.28
CA LYS A 26 -22.53 -14.02 -13.45
C LYS A 26 -22.39 -13.00 -12.34
N LEU A 27 -23.08 -11.87 -12.49
CA LEU A 27 -23.15 -10.83 -11.47
C LEU A 27 -24.24 -11.14 -10.43
N SER A 28 -23.89 -11.03 -9.16
CA SER A 28 -24.85 -11.06 -8.04
C SER A 28 -24.63 -9.86 -7.12
N GLU A 29 -25.74 -9.33 -6.57
CA GLU A 29 -25.75 -8.15 -5.71
C GLU A 29 -26.43 -8.52 -4.40
N GLU A 30 -25.71 -8.37 -3.29
CA GLU A 30 -26.18 -8.69 -1.95
C GLU A 30 -26.26 -7.39 -1.13
N MET A 31 -27.45 -7.00 -0.66
CA MET A 31 -27.59 -5.81 0.17
C MET A 31 -26.98 -6.09 1.55
N MET A 32 -25.95 -5.32 1.92
CA MET A 32 -25.26 -5.45 3.20
C MET A 32 -25.95 -4.66 4.30
N GLY A 33 -26.60 -3.55 3.96
CA GLY A 33 -27.35 -2.73 4.90
C GLY A 33 -27.70 -1.34 4.37
N GLN A 34 -28.49 -0.61 5.16
CA GLN A 34 -28.69 0.82 4.96
C GLN A 34 -27.52 1.58 5.57
N VAL A 35 -27.07 2.62 4.87
CA VAL A 35 -26.06 3.52 5.41
C VAL A 35 -26.66 4.90 5.54
N ASP A 36 -26.48 5.49 6.71
CA ASP A 36 -26.80 6.89 6.93
C ASP A 36 -25.70 7.76 6.31
N VAL A 37 -25.74 7.86 4.98
CA VAL A 37 -24.75 8.61 4.18
C VAL A 37 -24.68 10.08 4.61
N ARG A 38 -25.72 10.62 5.26
CA ARG A 38 -25.78 12.02 5.72
C ARG A 38 -24.99 12.30 6.99
N ASN A 39 -24.89 11.33 7.90
CA ASN A 39 -24.20 11.48 9.20
C ASN A 39 -22.90 10.65 9.28
N TRP A 40 -22.55 9.95 8.21
CA TRP A 40 -21.32 9.18 8.08
C TRP A 40 -20.11 10.10 7.90
N ILE A 41 -19.06 9.84 8.68
CA ILE A 41 -17.74 10.41 8.44
C ILE A 41 -17.05 9.57 7.35
N ALA A 42 -17.06 10.04 6.10
CA ALA A 42 -16.70 9.28 4.89
C ALA A 42 -15.43 8.41 5.03
N ASP A 43 -14.36 8.95 5.63
CA ASP A 43 -13.05 8.26 5.71
C ASP A 43 -12.96 7.19 6.82
N SER A 44 -14.01 7.04 7.63
CA SER A 44 -14.05 6.12 8.76
C SER A 44 -14.46 4.69 8.42
N PHE A 45 -14.99 4.44 7.21
CA PHE A 45 -15.40 3.09 6.84
C PHE A 45 -14.19 2.15 6.76
N LYS A 46 -14.35 0.97 7.34
CA LYS A 46 -13.39 -0.13 7.30
C LYS A 46 -14.12 -1.44 7.12
N GLU A 47 -13.58 -2.29 6.27
CA GLU A 47 -14.00 -3.67 6.10
C GLU A 47 -12.97 -4.57 6.79
N SER A 48 -13.40 -5.72 7.31
CA SER A 48 -12.47 -6.72 7.82
C SER A 48 -11.67 -7.37 6.69
N PRO A 49 -10.47 -7.91 6.97
CA PRO A 49 -9.67 -8.61 5.97
C PRO A 49 -10.42 -9.71 5.20
N ASP A 50 -11.27 -10.49 5.86
CA ASP A 50 -12.10 -11.53 5.24
C ASP A 50 -13.31 -11.02 4.46
N GLY A 51 -13.56 -9.70 4.50
CA GLY A 51 -14.68 -9.05 3.86
C GLY A 51 -16.04 -9.32 4.50
N ARG A 52 -16.12 -9.96 5.67
CA ARG A 52 -17.43 -10.35 6.24
C ARG A 52 -18.00 -9.32 7.20
N ARG A 53 -17.17 -8.41 7.71
CA ARG A 53 -17.53 -7.42 8.71
C ARG A 53 -17.19 -6.03 8.23
N TYR A 54 -17.87 -5.04 8.79
CA TYR A 54 -17.62 -3.64 8.50
C TYR A 54 -17.86 -2.76 9.72
N ALA A 55 -17.12 -1.66 9.79
CA ALA A 55 -17.27 -0.66 10.82
C ALA A 55 -17.10 0.76 10.26
N TYR A 56 -17.81 1.72 10.84
CA TYR A 56 -17.70 3.13 10.47
C TYR A 56 -18.14 4.03 11.64
N VAL A 57 -17.78 5.30 11.57
CA VAL A 57 -18.13 6.31 12.58
C VAL A 57 -19.28 7.16 12.06
N ILE A 58 -20.26 7.39 12.95
CA ILE A 58 -21.37 8.31 12.73
C ILE A 58 -21.33 9.46 13.72
N GLN A 59 -21.81 10.63 13.28
CA GLN A 59 -22.14 11.72 14.17
C GLN A 59 -23.52 11.49 14.79
N VAL A 60 -23.64 11.71 16.10
CA VAL A 60 -24.86 11.49 16.89
C VAL A 60 -25.27 12.79 17.57
N GLY A 61 -26.48 13.26 17.24
CA GLY A 61 -27.10 14.44 17.86
C GLY A 61 -26.42 15.77 17.51
N LYS A 62 -26.89 16.85 18.17
CA LYS A 62 -26.46 18.22 17.89
C LYS A 62 -25.12 18.63 18.51
N LYS A 63 -24.53 17.79 19.36
CA LYS A 63 -23.29 18.09 20.12
C LYS A 63 -22.01 17.50 19.49
N HIS A 64 -22.05 17.13 18.21
CA HIS A 64 -20.93 16.47 17.51
C HIS A 64 -20.39 15.21 18.21
N GLN A 65 -21.21 14.55 19.03
CA GLN A 65 -20.84 13.28 19.64
C GLN A 65 -20.74 12.20 18.56
N GLN A 66 -20.00 11.15 18.83
CA GLN A 66 -19.70 10.12 17.84
C GLN A 66 -19.98 8.72 18.39
N ALA A 67 -20.34 7.80 17.51
CA ALA A 67 -20.46 6.38 17.82
C ALA A 67 -19.89 5.55 16.69
N VAL A 68 -19.32 4.40 17.05
CA VAL A 68 -18.90 3.38 16.07
C VAL A 68 -20.07 2.45 15.80
N VAL A 69 -20.38 2.22 14.54
CA VAL A 69 -21.30 1.17 14.09
C VAL A 69 -20.45 -0.01 13.63
N VAL A 70 -20.74 -1.20 14.13
CA VAL A 70 -20.09 -2.46 13.72
C VAL A 70 -21.17 -3.42 13.26
N ASP A 71 -21.09 -3.90 12.03
CA ASP A 71 -22.03 -4.86 11.45
C ASP A 71 -23.51 -4.40 11.61
N GLY A 72 -23.74 -3.11 11.35
CA GLY A 72 -25.05 -2.44 11.47
C GLY A 72 -25.50 -2.13 12.91
N LYS A 73 -24.75 -2.56 13.93
CA LYS A 73 -25.07 -2.31 15.34
C LYS A 73 -24.29 -1.12 15.87
N ARG A 74 -25.02 -0.08 16.31
CA ARG A 74 -24.43 1.12 16.92
C ARG A 74 -23.95 0.82 18.34
N GLY A 75 -22.70 1.16 18.63
CA GLY A 75 -22.11 1.10 19.96
C GLY A 75 -22.48 2.27 20.87
N LYS A 76 -21.71 2.44 21.95
CA LYS A 76 -21.83 3.55 22.91
C LYS A 76 -21.51 4.90 22.25
N ILE A 77 -22.10 5.97 22.77
CA ILE A 77 -21.85 7.34 22.34
C ILE A 77 -20.68 7.91 23.14
N TYR A 78 -19.75 8.54 22.43
CA TYR A 78 -18.53 9.14 22.96
C TYR A 78 -18.43 10.61 22.57
N ASP A 79 -17.58 11.35 23.28
CA ASP A 79 -17.31 12.75 22.99
C ASP A 79 -16.48 12.90 21.71
N ALA A 80 -15.65 11.90 21.39
CA ALA A 80 -14.90 11.78 20.14
C ALA A 80 -14.44 10.32 19.91
N ILE A 81 -14.22 9.96 18.66
CA ILE A 81 -13.51 8.75 18.21
C ILE A 81 -12.17 9.18 17.61
N GLY A 82 -11.11 8.44 17.89
CA GLY A 82 -9.77 8.78 17.44
C GLY A 82 -9.61 8.62 15.93
N ALA A 83 -8.77 9.46 15.33
CA ALA A 83 -8.40 9.36 13.91
C ALA A 83 -7.83 7.97 13.59
N HIS A 84 -7.99 7.54 12.34
CA HIS A 84 -7.55 6.22 11.83
C HIS A 84 -8.17 5.01 12.57
N THR A 85 -9.29 5.19 13.26
CA THR A 85 -10.10 4.11 13.85
C THR A 85 -11.58 4.23 13.43
N PRO A 86 -12.38 3.15 13.48
CA PRO A 86 -12.08 1.77 13.92
C PRO A 86 -11.12 1.03 12.98
N PHE A 87 -10.63 -0.14 13.40
CA PHE A 87 -9.88 -1.08 12.56
C PHE A 87 -10.09 -2.52 13.04
N PHE A 88 -9.88 -3.49 12.16
CA PHE A 88 -10.04 -4.92 12.44
C PHE A 88 -8.70 -5.61 12.73
N SER A 89 -8.71 -6.69 13.51
CA SER A 89 -7.57 -7.60 13.59
C SER A 89 -7.31 -8.30 12.24
N PRO A 90 -6.07 -8.72 11.95
CA PRO A 90 -5.75 -9.48 10.74
C PRO A 90 -6.63 -10.72 10.54
N ASP A 91 -6.99 -11.42 11.62
CA ASP A 91 -7.90 -12.58 11.58
C ASP A 91 -9.39 -12.24 11.49
N SER A 92 -9.73 -10.95 11.34
CA SER A 92 -11.09 -10.40 11.22
C SER A 92 -12.01 -10.58 12.44
N LYS A 93 -11.53 -11.18 13.54
CA LYS A 93 -12.37 -11.48 14.71
C LYS A 93 -12.58 -10.30 15.63
N HIS A 94 -11.61 -9.40 15.72
CA HIS A 94 -11.63 -8.29 16.66
C HIS A 94 -11.77 -6.96 15.96
N VAL A 95 -12.47 -6.02 16.60
CA VAL A 95 -12.53 -4.61 16.19
C VAL A 95 -12.02 -3.74 17.34
N ALA A 96 -11.17 -2.77 17.03
CA ALA A 96 -10.64 -1.84 18.00
C ALA A 96 -10.80 -0.38 17.54
N TYR A 97 -11.00 0.52 18.50
CA TYR A 97 -11.03 1.96 18.25
C TYR A 97 -10.64 2.75 19.49
N LEU A 98 -10.18 3.98 19.28
CA LEU A 98 -9.93 4.93 20.36
C LEU A 98 -11.19 5.76 20.58
N ALA A 99 -11.60 5.94 21.83
CA ALA A 99 -12.79 6.69 22.18
C ALA A 99 -12.53 7.61 23.36
N ARG A 100 -13.06 8.84 23.32
CA ARG A 100 -12.94 9.80 24.40
C ARG A 100 -14.24 9.91 25.19
N SER A 101 -14.16 9.75 26.51
CA SER A 101 -15.30 9.95 27.41
C SER A 101 -14.82 10.56 28.72
N LYS A 102 -15.59 11.47 29.32
CA LYS A 102 -15.26 12.08 30.62
C LYS A 102 -13.83 12.65 30.68
N ASN A 103 -13.40 13.25 29.57
CA ASN A 103 -12.05 13.81 29.39
C ASN A 103 -10.88 12.81 29.43
N GLN A 104 -11.15 11.51 29.24
CA GLN A 104 -10.13 10.47 29.11
C GLN A 104 -10.28 9.71 27.80
N TRP A 105 -9.16 9.26 27.25
CA TRP A 105 -9.09 8.39 26.09
C TRP A 105 -9.04 6.92 26.52
N HIS A 106 -9.85 6.10 25.88
CA HIS A 106 -9.98 4.68 26.11
C HIS A 106 -9.72 3.93 24.80
N LEU A 107 -9.02 2.80 24.91
CA LEU A 107 -9.08 1.79 23.87
C LEU A 107 -10.37 0.99 24.07
N VAL A 108 -11.18 0.87 23.03
CA VAL A 108 -12.35 -0.02 23.03
C VAL A 108 -12.04 -1.19 22.11
N GLN A 109 -12.13 -2.40 22.63
CA GLN A 109 -11.94 -3.64 21.87
C GLN A 109 -13.20 -4.49 22.01
N ASP A 110 -13.83 -4.82 20.88
CA ASP A 110 -15.08 -5.60 20.82
C ASP A 110 -16.19 -5.06 21.73
N GLY A 111 -16.30 -3.74 21.80
CA GLY A 111 -17.27 -3.03 22.63
C GLY A 111 -16.88 -2.89 24.10
N VAL A 112 -15.78 -3.50 24.54
CA VAL A 112 -15.29 -3.39 25.92
C VAL A 112 -14.31 -2.22 26.04
N GLU A 113 -14.71 -1.22 26.82
CA GLU A 113 -13.89 -0.05 27.17
C GLU A 113 -12.78 -0.43 28.16
N ARG A 114 -11.52 -0.13 27.80
CA ARG A 114 -10.35 -0.36 28.67
C ARG A 114 -10.09 0.86 29.57
N LYS A 115 -9.06 0.75 30.42
CA LYS A 115 -8.58 1.82 31.30
C LYS A 115 -8.39 3.13 30.52
N GLY A 116 -8.81 4.24 31.13
CA GLY A 116 -8.70 5.59 30.58
C GLY A 116 -7.32 6.22 30.82
N TYR A 117 -6.88 7.02 29.86
CA TYR A 117 -5.60 7.74 29.86
C TYR A 117 -5.79 9.19 29.39
N ASP A 118 -4.80 10.05 29.65
CA ASP A 118 -4.84 11.46 29.20
C ASP A 118 -4.74 11.56 27.68
N GLY A 119 -4.10 10.59 27.05
CA GLY A 119 -4.00 10.46 25.59
C GLY A 119 -3.65 9.03 25.18
N LEU A 120 -4.16 8.60 24.03
CA LEU A 120 -3.86 7.32 23.40
C LEU A 120 -3.48 7.54 21.93
N ALA A 121 -2.54 6.74 21.42
CA ALA A 121 -2.12 6.83 20.02
C ALA A 121 -1.63 5.49 19.47
N GLY A 122 -1.76 5.33 18.15
CA GLY A 122 -1.21 4.22 17.37
C GLY A 122 -1.59 2.83 17.89
N PRO A 123 -2.88 2.51 18.11
CA PRO A 123 -3.27 1.15 18.44
C PRO A 123 -3.03 0.24 17.23
N VAL A 124 -2.44 -0.93 17.45
CA VAL A 124 -2.07 -1.88 16.39
C VAL A 124 -2.21 -3.32 16.88
N PHE A 125 -2.86 -4.16 16.07
CA PHE A 125 -2.84 -5.61 16.27
C PHE A 125 -1.52 -6.19 15.76
N SER A 126 -0.99 -7.19 16.44
CA SER A 126 0.09 -8.01 15.89
C SER A 126 -0.40 -8.76 14.64
N PRO A 127 0.49 -9.08 13.68
CA PRO A 127 0.14 -9.83 12.47
C PRO A 127 -0.57 -11.16 12.74
N ASP A 128 -0.19 -11.86 13.82
CA ASP A 128 -0.82 -13.10 14.28
C ASP A 128 -2.17 -12.88 15.02
N SER A 129 -2.62 -11.63 15.14
CA SER A 129 -3.84 -11.20 15.85
C SER A 129 -3.89 -11.47 17.36
N THR A 130 -2.80 -11.94 17.98
CA THR A 130 -2.79 -12.34 19.40
C THR A 130 -2.53 -11.18 20.37
N LYS A 131 -1.99 -10.07 19.88
CA LYS A 131 -1.64 -8.89 20.68
C LYS A 131 -2.27 -7.63 20.11
N LEU A 132 -2.65 -6.72 21.00
CA LEU A 132 -3.04 -5.35 20.71
C LEU A 132 -2.16 -4.43 21.54
N ALA A 133 -1.33 -3.64 20.86
CA ALA A 133 -0.43 -2.68 21.48
C ALA A 133 -0.86 -1.25 21.19
N TYR A 134 -0.60 -0.33 22.11
CA TYR A 134 -0.86 1.10 21.92
C TYR A 134 0.02 1.95 22.83
N LYS A 135 0.21 3.21 22.45
CA LYS A 135 0.91 4.22 23.24
C LYS A 135 -0.09 4.93 24.16
N ALA A 136 0.25 5.11 25.43
CA ALA A 136 -0.61 5.79 26.40
C ALA A 136 0.15 6.87 27.18
N LYS A 137 -0.46 8.05 27.33
CA LYS A 137 0.05 9.16 28.14
C LYS A 137 -0.60 9.18 29.52
N ARG A 138 0.20 9.34 30.57
CA ARG A 138 -0.24 9.45 31.97
C ARG A 138 0.58 10.54 32.68
N GLY A 139 -0.02 11.71 32.87
CA GLY A 139 0.68 12.90 33.32
C GLY A 139 1.83 13.25 32.37
N ASP A 140 3.03 13.39 32.94
CA ASP A 140 4.25 13.75 32.19
C ASP A 140 5.01 12.53 31.64
N LYS A 141 4.45 11.33 31.77
CA LYS A 141 5.08 10.09 31.29
C LYS A 141 4.22 9.42 30.23
N ALA A 142 4.86 8.55 29.46
CA ALA A 142 4.21 7.68 28.51
C ALA A 142 4.61 6.22 28.72
N VAL A 143 3.69 5.30 28.43
CA VAL A 143 3.87 3.85 28.52
C VAL A 143 3.36 3.17 27.26
N VAL A 144 3.99 2.07 26.88
CA VAL A 144 3.42 1.13 25.91
C VAL A 144 2.53 0.16 26.67
N VAL A 145 1.32 -0.05 26.18
CA VAL A 145 0.37 -1.01 26.74
C VAL A 145 0.18 -2.15 25.75
N ILE A 146 0.38 -3.39 26.20
CA ILE A 146 0.22 -4.59 25.38
C ILE A 146 -0.82 -5.49 26.05
N ASN A 147 -1.91 -5.79 25.35
CA ASN A 147 -3.03 -6.58 25.90
C ASN A 147 -3.51 -6.08 27.28
N GLY A 148 -3.56 -4.75 27.44
CA GLY A 148 -3.98 -4.09 28.67
C GLY A 148 -2.93 -4.04 29.80
N LYS A 149 -1.74 -4.62 29.61
CA LYS A 149 -0.63 -4.55 30.57
C LYS A 149 0.29 -3.38 30.24
N GLU A 150 0.49 -2.48 31.20
CA GLU A 150 1.41 -1.34 31.07
C GLU A 150 2.86 -1.80 31.19
N GLY A 151 3.71 -1.33 30.28
CA GLY A 151 5.17 -1.42 30.39
C GLY A 151 5.77 -0.33 31.29
N PRO A 152 7.11 -0.21 31.32
CA PRO A 152 7.79 0.83 32.10
C PRO A 152 7.46 2.25 31.59
N PRO A 153 7.45 3.26 32.50
CA PRO A 153 7.21 4.65 32.13
C PRO A 153 8.47 5.32 31.58
N PHE A 154 8.28 6.09 30.50
CA PHE A 154 9.32 6.90 29.86
C PHE A 154 8.87 8.37 29.75
N ASP A 155 9.79 9.30 29.46
CA ASP A 155 9.45 10.72 29.31
C ASP A 155 8.54 10.94 28.09
N SER A 156 8.83 10.25 26.99
CA SER A 156 7.93 10.17 25.84
C SER A 156 8.20 8.94 24.99
N LEU A 157 7.25 8.62 24.12
CA LEU A 157 7.38 7.59 23.08
C LEU A 157 7.51 8.27 21.73
N GLY A 158 8.07 7.57 20.73
CA GLY A 158 8.12 8.11 19.38
C GLY A 158 6.73 8.48 18.84
N GLU A 159 6.60 9.70 18.32
CA GLU A 159 5.28 10.27 17.96
C GLU A 159 4.75 9.78 16.61
N ARG A 160 5.65 9.47 15.66
CA ARG A 160 5.30 9.01 14.31
C ARG A 160 4.65 7.62 14.28
N GLU A 161 3.96 7.34 13.18
CA GLU A 161 3.62 5.98 12.76
C GLU A 161 4.93 5.16 12.61
N HIS A 162 4.88 3.85 12.87
CA HIS A 162 6.05 2.95 12.95
C HIS A 162 7.07 3.22 14.08
N ALA A 163 6.75 4.09 15.04
CA ALA A 163 7.54 4.18 16.29
C ALA A 163 7.32 3.00 17.25
N LEU A 164 6.31 2.16 16.96
CA LEU A 164 6.02 0.88 17.60
C LEU A 164 5.68 -0.10 16.49
N VAL A 165 6.40 -1.22 16.41
CA VAL A 165 6.25 -2.22 15.35
C VAL A 165 6.29 -3.63 15.94
N PHE A 166 5.45 -4.51 15.42
CA PHE A 166 5.57 -5.96 15.65
C PHE A 166 6.48 -6.57 14.59
N SER A 167 7.18 -7.65 14.94
CA SER A 167 7.82 -8.50 13.94
C SER A 167 6.79 -9.14 13.00
N PRO A 168 7.18 -9.53 11.77
CA PRO A 168 6.29 -10.21 10.83
C PRO A 168 5.54 -11.42 11.41
N ASP A 169 6.18 -12.20 12.28
CA ASP A 169 5.55 -13.35 12.96
C ASP A 169 4.67 -12.96 14.17
N GLY A 170 4.61 -11.68 14.52
CA GLY A 170 3.84 -11.13 15.66
C GLY A 170 4.40 -11.44 17.04
N LYS A 171 5.51 -12.17 17.14
CA LYS A 171 6.06 -12.63 18.43
C LYS A 171 6.85 -11.54 19.13
N ARG A 172 7.53 -10.67 18.36
CA ARG A 172 8.38 -9.61 18.89
C ARG A 172 7.74 -8.24 18.71
N ILE A 173 8.15 -7.30 19.55
CA ILE A 173 7.73 -5.90 19.48
C ILE A 173 8.92 -5.01 19.73
N ALA A 174 9.03 -3.94 18.94
CA ALA A 174 10.04 -2.92 19.15
C ALA A 174 9.41 -1.53 19.15
N TYR A 175 9.92 -0.64 19.99
CA TYR A 175 9.43 0.74 20.08
C TYR A 175 10.50 1.73 20.52
N MET A 176 10.36 2.97 20.07
CA MET A 176 11.25 4.07 20.41
C MET A 176 10.79 4.81 21.68
N VAL A 177 11.73 5.08 22.57
CA VAL A 177 11.50 5.80 23.83
C VAL A 177 12.50 6.94 23.99
N ARG A 178 12.13 7.96 24.78
CA ARG A 178 13.02 9.05 25.19
C ARG A 178 13.16 9.07 26.72
N GLU A 179 14.40 9.26 27.18
CA GLU A 179 14.76 9.49 28.58
C GLU A 179 15.78 10.63 28.65
N GLY A 180 15.40 11.74 29.28
CA GLY A 180 16.18 12.97 29.26
C GLY A 180 16.42 13.47 27.84
N SER A 181 17.68 13.71 27.51
CA SER A 181 18.10 14.15 26.16
C SER A 181 18.40 13.01 25.19
N LYS A 182 18.32 11.74 25.64
CA LYS A 182 18.68 10.58 24.84
C LYS A 182 17.45 9.78 24.43
N GLN A 183 17.57 9.06 23.32
CA GLN A 183 16.57 8.14 22.79
C GLN A 183 17.11 6.71 22.76
N HIS A 184 16.20 5.75 22.88
CA HIS A 184 16.51 4.33 22.88
C HIS A 184 15.49 3.57 22.04
N VAL A 185 15.90 2.40 21.56
CA VAL A 185 14.97 1.38 21.06
C VAL A 185 14.82 0.32 22.14
N VAL A 186 13.57 -0.01 22.47
CA VAL A 186 13.23 -1.14 23.33
C VAL A 186 12.75 -2.27 22.43
N VAL A 187 13.35 -3.45 22.55
CA VAL A 187 12.94 -4.65 21.81
C VAL A 187 12.58 -5.73 22.83
N ASP A 188 11.36 -6.25 22.75
CA ASP A 188 10.86 -7.31 23.65
C ASP A 188 11.00 -6.97 25.14
N GLY A 189 10.86 -5.68 25.47
CA GLY A 189 11.00 -5.15 26.84
C GLY A 189 12.44 -4.88 27.27
N VAL A 190 13.44 -5.21 26.46
CA VAL A 190 14.85 -4.92 26.71
C VAL A 190 15.21 -3.59 26.07
N LYS A 191 15.64 -2.63 26.91
CA LYS A 191 16.09 -1.30 26.47
C LYS A 191 17.52 -1.41 25.94
N GLY A 192 17.75 -0.95 24.70
CA GLY A 192 19.07 -0.86 24.10
C GLY A 192 19.84 0.41 24.48
N ASP A 193 20.92 0.64 23.75
CA ASP A 193 21.84 1.75 23.98
C ASP A 193 21.20 3.14 23.81
N ALA A 194 21.88 4.15 24.37
CA ALA A 194 21.45 5.54 24.35
C ALA A 194 22.02 6.27 23.14
N TYR A 195 21.14 6.87 22.34
CA TYR A 195 21.50 7.69 21.19
C TYR A 195 21.05 9.14 21.39
N GLU A 196 21.70 10.09 20.73
CA GLU A 196 21.21 11.48 20.74
C GLU A 196 19.86 11.57 20.04
N MET A 197 19.69 10.79 18.97
CA MET A 197 18.41 10.61 18.29
C MET A 197 18.35 9.23 17.65
N VAL A 198 17.16 8.64 17.66
CA VAL A 198 16.81 7.49 16.83
C VAL A 198 15.93 8.01 15.70
N GLY A 199 16.23 7.62 14.46
CA GLY A 199 15.49 8.06 13.28
C GLY A 199 14.02 7.66 13.39
N ALA A 200 13.13 8.64 13.45
CA ALA A 200 11.69 8.40 13.62
C ALA A 200 11.11 7.64 12.41
N GLY A 201 10.51 6.48 12.66
CA GLY A 201 9.92 5.61 11.63
C GLY A 201 10.93 4.72 10.89
N THR A 202 12.18 4.60 11.37
CA THR A 202 13.22 3.79 10.72
C THR A 202 13.36 2.37 11.27
N LEU A 203 12.58 2.04 12.30
CA LEU A 203 12.65 0.75 12.99
C LEU A 203 11.95 -0.34 12.17
N VAL A 204 12.70 -1.35 11.77
CA VAL A 204 12.23 -2.46 10.94
C VAL A 204 12.70 -3.80 11.49
N PHE A 205 11.88 -4.83 11.36
CA PHE A 205 12.30 -6.22 11.57
C PHE A 205 12.61 -6.86 10.21
N SER A 206 13.53 -7.82 10.20
CA SER A 206 13.73 -8.69 9.04
C SER A 206 12.49 -9.55 8.76
N PRO A 207 12.26 -9.97 7.50
CA PRO A 207 11.13 -10.83 7.13
C PRO A 207 10.98 -12.10 7.99
N ASP A 208 12.09 -12.73 8.37
CA ASP A 208 12.13 -13.91 9.24
C ASP A 208 11.93 -13.61 10.74
N SER A 209 11.75 -12.33 11.10
CA SER A 209 11.55 -11.82 12.47
C SER A 209 12.76 -11.96 13.41
N GLN A 210 13.92 -12.42 12.92
CA GLN A 210 15.10 -12.67 13.76
C GLN A 210 15.92 -11.40 14.02
N HIS A 211 16.03 -10.53 13.02
CA HIS A 211 16.86 -9.33 13.06
C HIS A 211 16.01 -8.07 13.11
N TYR A 212 16.58 -6.97 13.60
CA TYR A 212 15.99 -5.65 13.50
C TYR A 212 17.04 -4.59 13.18
N ALA A 213 16.61 -3.54 12.49
CA ALA A 213 17.46 -2.40 12.17
C ALA A 213 16.76 -1.07 12.41
N HIS A 214 17.55 -0.03 12.68
CA HIS A 214 17.09 1.36 12.73
C HIS A 214 18.24 2.32 12.42
N ARG A 215 17.91 3.59 12.16
CA ARG A 215 18.88 4.69 12.06
C ARG A 215 19.08 5.33 13.42
N ALA A 216 20.31 5.69 13.75
CA ALA A 216 20.66 6.45 14.93
C ALA A 216 21.62 7.59 14.60
N TYR A 217 21.67 8.57 15.50
CA TYR A 217 22.57 9.73 15.46
C TYR A 217 23.33 9.82 16.78
N GLY A 218 24.64 10.07 16.67
CA GLY A 218 25.54 10.28 17.80
C GLY A 218 26.90 10.76 17.33
N ASP A 219 27.58 11.54 18.17
CA ASP A 219 28.92 12.09 17.91
C ASP A 219 29.02 12.82 16.57
N GLY A 220 27.98 13.59 16.21
CA GLY A 220 27.95 14.37 14.98
C GLY A 220 27.64 13.57 13.71
N ASN A 221 27.47 12.26 13.80
CA ASN A 221 27.31 11.36 12.64
C ASN A 221 26.06 10.50 12.76
N GLU A 222 25.68 9.90 11.63
CA GLU A 222 24.58 8.94 11.55
C GLU A 222 25.07 7.56 11.17
N PHE A 223 24.39 6.54 11.69
CA PHE A 223 24.70 5.14 11.44
C PHE A 223 23.44 4.27 11.52
N ALA A 224 23.47 3.14 10.80
CA ALA A 224 22.50 2.09 10.97
C ALA A 224 22.88 1.30 12.24
N VAL A 225 21.89 0.78 12.94
CA VAL A 225 22.09 -0.14 14.06
C VAL A 225 21.40 -1.43 13.67
N LEU A 226 22.15 -2.53 13.64
CA LEU A 226 21.65 -3.87 13.36
C LEU A 226 21.75 -4.68 14.65
N ASP A 227 20.61 -5.16 15.15
CA ASP A 227 20.50 -5.94 16.38
C ASP A 227 21.19 -5.30 17.59
N GLY A 228 21.03 -3.98 17.72
CA GLY A 228 21.62 -3.19 18.79
C GLY A 228 23.11 -2.86 18.58
N THR A 229 23.72 -3.35 17.50
CA THR A 229 25.13 -3.07 17.16
C THR A 229 25.22 -1.93 16.13
N PRO A 230 25.79 -0.76 16.50
CA PRO A 230 26.08 0.31 15.54
C PRO A 230 26.96 -0.17 14.39
N GLN A 231 26.55 0.16 13.17
CA GLN A 231 27.32 -0.04 11.96
C GLN A 231 28.22 1.17 11.71
N ARG A 232 28.94 1.17 10.59
CA ARG A 232 29.82 2.28 10.21
C ARG A 232 29.07 3.62 10.20
N ALA A 233 29.70 4.64 10.78
CA ALA A 233 29.20 6.00 10.83
C ALA A 233 29.53 6.79 9.55
N TYR A 234 28.59 7.63 9.16
CA TYR A 234 28.63 8.49 7.98
C TYR A 234 28.17 9.91 8.36
N HIS A 235 28.52 10.91 7.53
CA HIS A 235 28.00 12.28 7.72
C HIS A 235 26.46 12.31 7.73
N GLY A 236 25.84 11.42 6.95
CA GLY A 236 24.42 11.16 7.02
C GLY A 236 24.11 9.74 6.56
N ILE A 237 23.01 9.20 7.05
CA ILE A 237 22.26 8.15 6.38
C ILE A 237 21.03 8.85 5.83
N GLY A 238 20.75 8.66 4.54
CA GLY A 238 19.66 9.34 3.85
C GLY A 238 18.33 9.23 4.62
N SER A 239 17.34 10.03 4.24
CA SER A 239 16.01 10.07 4.90
C SER A 239 15.20 8.77 4.82
N ILE A 240 15.82 7.68 4.38
CA ILE A 240 15.23 6.41 3.98
C ILE A 240 15.49 5.35 5.06
N VAL A 241 14.53 4.46 5.28
CA VAL A 241 14.65 3.36 6.25
C VAL A 241 15.66 2.31 5.78
N PRO A 242 16.44 1.69 6.69
CA PRO A 242 17.15 0.46 6.34
C PRO A 242 16.17 -0.60 5.86
N VAL A 243 16.56 -1.41 4.87
CA VAL A 243 15.71 -2.45 4.30
C VAL A 243 16.41 -3.80 4.32
N PHE A 244 15.71 -4.82 4.80
CA PHE A 244 16.17 -6.19 4.69
C PHE A 244 15.79 -6.78 3.33
N SER A 245 16.64 -7.62 2.77
CA SER A 245 16.26 -8.49 1.66
C SER A 245 15.16 -9.48 2.10
N PRO A 246 14.31 -9.96 1.17
CA PRO A 246 13.23 -10.90 1.50
C PRO A 246 13.68 -12.19 2.19
N ASP A 247 14.90 -12.66 1.90
CA ASP A 247 15.52 -13.81 2.55
C ASP A 247 16.12 -13.50 3.94
N SER A 248 16.02 -12.26 4.40
CA SER A 248 16.56 -11.74 5.66
C SER A 248 18.09 -11.72 5.78
N GLN A 249 18.83 -12.01 4.72
CA GLN A 249 20.30 -12.14 4.76
C GLN A 249 21.06 -10.85 4.50
N ARG A 250 20.41 -9.85 3.91
CA ARG A 250 21.04 -8.59 3.51
C ARG A 250 20.32 -7.40 4.13
N LEU A 251 21.07 -6.44 4.63
CA LEU A 251 20.59 -5.12 5.04
C LEU A 251 21.15 -4.08 4.08
N ALA A 252 20.28 -3.27 3.48
CA ALA A 252 20.64 -2.16 2.63
C ALA A 252 20.16 -0.82 3.18
N TYR A 253 20.96 0.23 3.01
CA TYR A 253 20.60 1.60 3.35
C TYR A 253 21.39 2.60 2.50
N VAL A 254 20.90 3.82 2.39
CA VAL A 254 21.59 4.91 1.67
C VAL A 254 22.44 5.69 2.67
N ALA A 255 23.74 5.80 2.41
CA ALA A 255 24.67 6.61 3.18
C ALA A 255 25.11 7.84 2.38
N GLU A 256 25.54 8.88 3.10
CA GLU A 256 26.07 10.11 2.54
C GLU A 256 27.45 10.41 3.15
N SER A 257 28.42 10.70 2.29
CA SER A 257 29.74 11.19 2.68
C SER A 257 30.34 12.01 1.55
N ASP A 258 31.08 13.06 1.91
CA ASP A 258 31.74 13.96 0.95
C ASP A 258 30.76 14.60 -0.07
N GLY A 259 29.52 14.87 0.37
CA GLY A 259 28.46 15.45 -0.48
C GLY A 259 27.95 14.52 -1.58
N ARG A 260 28.18 13.21 -1.45
CA ARG A 260 27.74 12.17 -2.39
C ARG A 260 26.97 11.10 -1.63
N GLN A 261 25.96 10.52 -2.28
CA GLN A 261 25.18 9.41 -1.72
C GLN A 261 25.53 8.08 -2.38
N PHE A 262 25.43 6.99 -1.63
CA PHE A 262 25.72 5.64 -2.11
C PHE A 262 24.92 4.61 -1.32
N LEU A 263 24.65 3.49 -1.97
CA LEU A 263 24.03 2.33 -1.34
C LEU A 263 25.08 1.57 -0.53
N VAL A 264 24.74 1.20 0.71
CA VAL A 264 25.52 0.28 1.53
C VAL A 264 24.73 -1.02 1.64
N ILE A 265 25.34 -2.16 1.33
CA ILE A 265 24.75 -3.49 1.50
C ILE A 265 25.66 -4.31 2.40
N ASN A 266 25.17 -4.76 3.57
CA ASN A 266 25.95 -5.51 4.55
C ASN A 266 27.30 -4.84 4.90
N GLY A 267 27.30 -3.50 5.03
CA GLY A 267 28.48 -2.70 5.33
C GLY A 267 29.41 -2.43 4.14
N VAL A 268 29.12 -2.97 2.95
CA VAL A 268 29.90 -2.72 1.73
C VAL A 268 29.35 -1.51 0.98
N GLU A 269 30.20 -0.51 0.76
CA GLU A 269 29.85 0.72 0.04
C GLU A 269 29.81 0.48 -1.48
N GLY A 270 28.73 0.92 -2.13
CA GLY A 270 28.58 0.91 -3.58
C GLY A 270 29.18 2.13 -4.27
N LYS A 271 28.84 2.30 -5.55
CA LYS A 271 29.20 3.49 -6.34
C LYS A 271 28.55 4.75 -5.74
N ARG A 272 29.26 5.87 -5.83
CA ARG A 272 28.82 7.19 -5.35
C ARG A 272 28.11 7.98 -6.44
N TYR A 273 27.01 8.62 -6.06
CA TYR A 273 26.11 9.41 -6.89
C TYR A 273 25.96 10.82 -6.32
N ASP A 274 25.49 11.76 -7.14
CA ASP A 274 25.20 13.12 -6.65
C ASP A 274 24.01 13.13 -5.69
N ASP A 275 23.05 12.23 -5.90
CA ASP A 275 21.85 12.04 -5.09
C ASP A 275 21.22 10.67 -5.40
N ILE A 276 20.62 10.03 -4.39
CA ILE A 276 19.74 8.86 -4.51
C ILE A 276 18.36 9.32 -4.04
N ILE A 277 17.51 9.62 -5.02
CA ILE A 277 16.51 10.69 -4.91
C ILE A 277 15.12 10.19 -4.52
N SER A 278 14.80 8.93 -4.79
CA SER A 278 13.46 8.40 -4.60
C SER A 278 13.55 7.01 -4.02
N ALA A 279 12.94 6.92 -2.83
CA ALA A 279 12.59 5.82 -1.95
C ALA A 279 13.55 4.61 -1.81
N THR A 280 13.20 3.78 -0.84
CA THR A 280 14.03 2.67 -0.35
C THR A 280 14.55 1.84 -1.50
N PRO A 281 15.85 1.52 -1.55
CA PRO A 281 16.34 0.56 -2.53
C PRO A 281 15.46 -0.69 -2.48
N GLN A 282 14.94 -1.10 -3.64
CA GLN A 282 13.96 -2.18 -3.73
C GLN A 282 14.71 -3.48 -4.00
N PHE A 283 14.56 -4.49 -3.16
CA PHE A 283 14.98 -5.84 -3.48
C PHE A 283 13.93 -6.53 -4.35
N SER A 284 14.35 -7.35 -5.32
CA SER A 284 13.45 -8.32 -5.94
C SER A 284 12.94 -9.33 -4.91
N ARG A 285 11.80 -9.98 -5.19
CA ARG A 285 11.14 -10.88 -4.23
C ARG A 285 11.99 -12.08 -3.81
N ASP A 286 12.80 -12.60 -4.71
CA ASP A 286 13.78 -13.66 -4.43
C ASP A 286 15.01 -13.16 -3.66
N GLY A 287 15.12 -11.84 -3.47
CA GLY A 287 16.23 -11.21 -2.81
C GLY A 287 17.54 -11.34 -3.58
N LEU A 288 17.52 -11.54 -4.90
CA LEU A 288 18.74 -11.57 -5.71
C LEU A 288 19.13 -10.18 -6.24
N HIS A 289 18.16 -9.43 -6.72
CA HIS A 289 18.35 -8.14 -7.38
C HIS A 289 18.02 -6.97 -6.46
N ILE A 290 18.61 -5.80 -6.74
CA ILE A 290 18.31 -4.53 -6.08
C ILE A 290 18.26 -3.38 -7.08
N ALA A 291 17.27 -2.49 -6.93
CA ALA A 291 17.13 -1.31 -7.78
C ALA A 291 16.89 -0.03 -6.97
N PHE A 292 17.41 1.08 -7.47
CA PHE A 292 17.19 2.42 -6.91
C PHE A 292 17.31 3.50 -7.98
N THR A 293 16.79 4.69 -7.67
CA THR A 293 16.86 5.86 -8.57
C THR A 293 17.99 6.79 -8.15
N ALA A 294 18.85 7.17 -9.09
CA ALA A 294 19.98 8.05 -8.88
C ALA A 294 19.93 9.30 -9.78
N ARG A 295 20.69 10.34 -9.38
CA ARG A 295 20.84 11.60 -10.10
C ARG A 295 22.27 11.81 -10.58
N SER A 296 22.41 12.40 -11.77
CA SER A 296 23.65 12.95 -12.29
C SER A 296 23.48 14.41 -12.68
N LYS A 297 24.13 15.31 -11.93
CA LYS A 297 24.13 16.77 -12.16
C LYS A 297 25.01 17.18 -13.35
N PHE A 298 25.90 16.29 -13.80
CA PHE A 298 26.84 16.56 -14.91
C PHE A 298 26.28 16.22 -16.30
N ALA A 299 25.09 15.59 -16.36
CA ALA A 299 24.49 15.10 -17.61
C ALA A 299 23.80 16.19 -18.46
N ASN A 300 23.53 17.38 -17.92
CA ASN A 300 23.13 18.58 -18.67
C ASN A 300 23.22 19.83 -17.78
N LYS A 301 23.91 20.90 -18.24
CA LYS A 301 24.01 22.18 -17.50
C LYS A 301 22.73 23.02 -17.57
N GLU A 302 21.80 22.72 -18.48
CA GLU A 302 20.56 23.48 -18.66
C GLU A 302 19.43 23.04 -17.69
N LEU A 303 19.55 21.86 -17.09
CA LEU A 303 18.65 21.40 -16.03
C LEU A 303 19.36 21.62 -14.69
N SER A 304 18.91 22.61 -13.90
CA SER A 304 19.48 22.90 -12.57
C SER A 304 19.49 21.69 -11.63
N ASP A 305 18.60 20.74 -11.86
CA ASP A 305 18.36 19.59 -11.00
C ASP A 305 19.06 18.30 -11.50
N GLY A 306 19.79 18.34 -12.62
CA GLY A 306 20.44 17.17 -13.22
C GLY A 306 19.47 16.23 -13.97
N ARG A 307 19.98 15.08 -14.41
CA ARG A 307 19.18 13.99 -15.01
C ARG A 307 19.12 12.78 -14.09
N GLU A 308 18.03 12.03 -14.21
CA GLU A 308 17.72 10.89 -13.34
C GLU A 308 17.79 9.58 -14.13
N PHE A 309 18.13 8.49 -13.45
CA PHE A 309 18.24 7.15 -14.04
C PHE A 309 18.05 6.08 -12.97
N VAL A 310 17.65 4.88 -13.40
CA VAL A 310 17.54 3.71 -12.52
C VAL A 310 18.86 2.94 -12.56
N VAL A 311 19.28 2.47 -11.38
CA VAL A 311 20.39 1.54 -11.21
C VAL A 311 19.82 0.20 -10.80
N VAL A 312 20.17 -0.87 -11.51
CA VAL A 312 19.80 -2.26 -11.17
C VAL A 312 21.09 -3.05 -11.01
N ASP A 313 21.33 -3.61 -9.82
CA ASP A 313 22.54 -4.38 -9.50
C ASP A 313 23.85 -3.67 -9.86
N GLY A 314 23.89 -2.36 -9.65
CA GLY A 314 25.04 -1.51 -9.98
C GLY A 314 25.17 -1.13 -11.45
N ARG A 315 24.32 -1.65 -12.35
CA ARG A 315 24.24 -1.24 -13.75
C ARG A 315 23.34 -0.02 -13.89
N GLU A 316 23.88 1.03 -14.49
CA GLU A 316 23.18 2.30 -14.73
C GLU A 316 22.37 2.23 -16.03
N GLY A 317 21.10 2.60 -15.95
CA GLY A 317 20.21 2.75 -17.10
C GLY A 317 20.42 4.06 -17.88
N LYS A 318 19.50 4.33 -18.80
CA LYS A 318 19.49 5.57 -19.59
C LYS A 318 19.10 6.78 -18.73
N LEU A 319 19.60 7.96 -19.12
CA LEU A 319 19.29 9.24 -18.48
C LEU A 319 17.99 9.84 -19.02
N TYR A 320 17.13 10.24 -18.09
CA TYR A 320 15.83 10.87 -18.35
C TYR A 320 15.76 12.26 -17.71
N THR A 321 14.78 13.07 -18.12
CA THR A 321 14.53 14.35 -17.44
C THR A 321 14.18 14.10 -15.98
N ARG A 322 13.28 13.14 -15.73
CA ARG A 322 12.95 12.61 -14.40
C ARG A 322 12.55 11.14 -14.47
N ILE A 323 12.70 10.43 -13.37
CA ILE A 323 12.00 9.18 -13.11
C ILE A 323 10.76 9.51 -12.27
N LYS A 324 9.58 9.20 -12.79
CA LYS A 324 8.28 9.48 -12.17
C LYS A 324 7.76 8.24 -11.44
N SER A 325 6.77 8.45 -10.58
CA SER A 325 6.18 7.42 -9.69
C SER A 325 7.15 6.89 -8.63
N PHE A 326 6.61 6.17 -7.63
CA PHE A 326 7.38 5.61 -6.53
C PHE A 326 8.21 4.42 -7.03
N ASP A 327 9.53 4.59 -7.06
CA ASP A 327 10.59 3.59 -7.32
C ASP A 327 10.50 2.70 -8.57
N PRO A 328 11.63 2.17 -9.05
CA PRO A 328 11.58 0.99 -9.92
C PRO A 328 10.90 -0.17 -9.21
N VAL A 329 10.03 -0.89 -9.92
CA VAL A 329 9.33 -2.06 -9.41
C VAL A 329 9.82 -3.33 -10.12
N PHE A 330 10.06 -4.38 -9.35
CA PHE A 330 10.34 -5.71 -9.89
C PHE A 330 9.04 -6.46 -10.21
N SER A 331 9.07 -7.29 -11.25
CA SER A 331 8.06 -8.33 -11.44
C SER A 331 8.04 -9.31 -10.27
N PRO A 332 6.92 -10.01 -10.00
CA PRO A 332 6.83 -10.97 -8.90
C PRO A 332 7.88 -12.09 -8.91
N ASP A 333 8.36 -12.48 -10.08
CA ASP A 333 9.46 -13.46 -10.26
C ASP A 333 10.87 -12.84 -10.16
N GLY A 334 10.96 -11.52 -10.01
CA GLY A 334 12.22 -10.78 -9.88
C GLY A 334 12.98 -10.53 -11.18
N GLN A 335 12.50 -11.03 -12.33
CA GLN A 335 13.27 -11.03 -13.57
C GLN A 335 13.15 -9.75 -14.39
N HIS A 336 12.10 -8.96 -14.15
CA HIS A 336 11.83 -7.74 -14.90
C HIS A 336 11.82 -6.53 -13.97
N VAL A 337 12.29 -5.39 -14.46
CA VAL A 337 12.17 -4.09 -13.79
C VAL A 337 11.35 -3.14 -14.65
N ALA A 338 10.44 -2.42 -14.01
CA ALA A 338 9.66 -1.37 -14.66
C ALA A 338 9.70 -0.06 -13.87
N TYR A 339 9.70 1.06 -14.58
CA TYR A 339 9.65 2.40 -13.99
C TYR A 339 9.06 3.41 -14.97
N VAL A 340 8.47 4.50 -14.46
CA VAL A 340 7.97 5.58 -15.31
C VAL A 340 9.07 6.60 -15.54
N ALA A 341 9.33 6.96 -16.78
CA ALA A 341 10.29 7.99 -17.15
C ALA A 341 9.58 9.19 -17.77
N GLU A 342 10.18 10.38 -17.62
CA GLU A 342 9.75 11.62 -18.27
C GLU A 342 10.85 12.13 -19.20
N LEU A 343 10.48 12.43 -20.44
CA LEU A 343 11.34 13.10 -21.41
C LEU A 343 10.49 14.06 -22.26
N ASP A 344 10.99 15.27 -22.46
CA ASP A 344 10.34 16.31 -23.27
C ASP A 344 8.88 16.60 -22.86
N GLY A 345 8.61 16.55 -21.55
CA GLY A 345 7.27 16.81 -20.99
C GLY A 345 6.25 15.69 -21.19
N LYS A 346 6.67 14.55 -21.73
CA LYS A 346 5.84 13.35 -21.85
C LYS A 346 6.35 12.25 -20.92
N GLN A 347 5.43 11.44 -20.41
CA GLN A 347 5.74 10.30 -19.56
C GLN A 347 5.58 8.98 -20.35
N PHE A 348 6.36 7.97 -20.00
CA PHE A 348 6.26 6.62 -20.61
C PHE A 348 6.77 5.56 -19.64
N LEU A 349 6.33 4.33 -19.85
CA LEU A 349 6.82 3.18 -19.12
C LEU A 349 8.13 2.68 -19.74
N VAL A 350 9.11 2.35 -18.90
CA VAL A 350 10.29 1.58 -19.29
C VAL A 350 10.19 0.20 -18.65
N VAL A 351 10.39 -0.86 -19.43
CA VAL A 351 10.49 -2.24 -18.93
C VAL A 351 11.77 -2.86 -19.47
N ASP A 352 12.68 -3.26 -18.60
CA ASP A 352 14.00 -3.83 -18.97
C ASP A 352 14.76 -3.02 -20.02
N ASP A 353 14.95 -1.72 -19.73
CA ASP A 353 15.58 -0.74 -20.63
C ASP A 353 14.81 -0.45 -21.94
N LYS A 354 13.60 -1.01 -22.15
CA LYS A 354 12.77 -0.75 -23.33
C LYS A 354 11.71 0.30 -23.04
N GLU A 355 11.79 1.41 -23.75
CA GLU A 355 10.82 2.52 -23.68
C GLU A 355 9.53 2.16 -24.44
N GLN A 356 8.37 2.35 -23.80
CA GLN A 356 7.05 2.21 -24.41
C GLN A 356 6.52 3.54 -24.97
N GLU A 357 5.28 3.54 -25.45
CA GLU A 357 4.59 4.72 -25.98
C GLU A 357 4.50 5.86 -24.95
N ARG A 358 4.50 7.10 -25.46
CA ARG A 358 4.54 8.34 -24.66
C ARG A 358 3.16 8.97 -24.50
N TYR A 359 2.85 9.38 -23.28
CA TYR A 359 1.56 9.93 -22.85
C TYR A 359 1.73 11.26 -22.09
N ASP A 360 0.63 11.96 -21.82
CA ASP A 360 0.67 13.20 -21.02
C ASP A 360 0.99 12.91 -19.55
N ASP A 361 0.42 11.82 -19.00
CA ASP A 361 0.65 11.37 -17.63
C ASP A 361 0.38 9.86 -17.51
N LEU A 362 1.15 9.13 -16.69
CA LEU A 362 0.93 7.70 -16.40
C LEU A 362 0.24 7.46 -15.04
N GLY A 363 -0.21 8.54 -14.38
CA GLY A 363 -0.80 8.50 -13.06
C GLY A 363 0.17 8.12 -11.95
N ALA A 364 -0.12 8.58 -10.74
CA ALA A 364 0.54 8.06 -9.55
C ALA A 364 0.25 6.55 -9.39
N TYR A 365 1.23 5.81 -8.86
CA TYR A 365 1.19 4.39 -8.49
C TYR A 365 1.30 3.36 -9.62
N SER A 366 1.39 3.75 -10.90
CA SER A 366 1.79 2.85 -12.00
C SER A 366 3.31 2.57 -12.00
N PRO A 367 3.81 1.43 -12.51
CA PRO A 367 3.12 0.31 -13.20
C PRO A 367 2.80 -0.90 -12.30
N PHE A 368 2.01 -1.86 -12.81
CA PHE A 368 1.63 -3.09 -12.12
C PHE A 368 1.93 -4.32 -12.96
N PHE A 369 2.68 -5.28 -12.40
CA PHE A 369 2.85 -6.61 -13.00
C PHE A 369 1.71 -7.56 -12.60
N SER A 370 1.34 -8.47 -13.49
CA SER A 370 0.49 -9.62 -13.15
C SER A 370 1.20 -10.56 -12.17
N PRO A 371 0.48 -11.31 -11.33
CA PRO A 371 1.08 -12.25 -10.37
C PRO A 371 1.99 -13.30 -11.01
N ASP A 372 1.74 -13.67 -12.27
CA ASP A 372 2.55 -14.61 -13.04
C ASP A 372 3.72 -13.94 -13.78
N SER A 373 3.94 -12.64 -13.57
CA SER A 373 5.01 -11.80 -14.13
C SER A 373 4.97 -11.58 -15.66
N LYS A 374 3.93 -12.07 -16.35
CA LYS A 374 3.88 -12.03 -17.81
C LYS A 374 3.24 -10.77 -18.39
N GLN A 375 2.49 -10.04 -17.58
CA GLN A 375 1.76 -8.86 -18.03
C GLN A 375 2.13 -7.65 -17.20
N VAL A 376 2.06 -6.48 -17.83
CA VAL A 376 2.18 -5.19 -17.16
C VAL A 376 1.02 -4.30 -17.57
N ALA A 377 0.41 -3.63 -16.58
CA ALA A 377 -0.63 -2.64 -16.81
C ALA A 377 -0.31 -1.33 -16.09
N TYR A 378 -0.77 -0.22 -16.66
CA TYR A 378 -0.63 1.10 -16.07
C TYR A 378 -1.76 2.01 -16.53
N ARG A 379 -2.03 3.06 -15.76
CA ARG A 379 -2.95 4.13 -16.16
C ARG A 379 -2.22 5.10 -17.10
N ALA A 380 -2.93 5.68 -18.05
CA ALA A 380 -2.42 6.74 -18.91
C ALA A 380 -3.48 7.81 -19.18
N SER A 381 -3.06 9.00 -19.60
CA SER A 381 -3.95 10.05 -20.10
C SER A 381 -3.44 10.71 -21.38
N ILE A 382 -4.40 11.13 -22.20
CA ILE A 382 -4.20 12.01 -23.36
C ILE A 382 -5.27 13.11 -23.26
N GLY A 383 -4.85 14.34 -23.03
CA GLY A 383 -5.74 15.43 -22.62
C GLY A 383 -6.53 15.05 -21.34
N GLU A 384 -7.83 15.31 -21.36
CA GLU A 384 -8.75 14.97 -20.24
C GLU A 384 -9.18 13.50 -20.22
N GLN A 385 -8.78 12.70 -21.21
CA GLN A 385 -9.19 11.31 -21.33
C GLN A 385 -8.23 10.38 -20.60
N LEU A 386 -8.78 9.48 -19.79
CA LEU A 386 -8.01 8.52 -19.00
C LEU A 386 -8.32 7.08 -19.43
N PHE A 387 -7.31 6.23 -19.41
CA PHE A 387 -7.42 4.83 -19.83
C PHE A 387 -6.37 3.97 -19.13
N VAL A 388 -6.51 2.65 -19.30
CA VAL A 388 -5.51 1.66 -18.89
C VAL A 388 -4.79 1.19 -20.14
N VAL A 389 -3.47 1.03 -20.05
CA VAL A 389 -2.65 0.35 -21.05
C VAL A 389 -2.22 -0.98 -20.46
N MET A 390 -2.37 -2.07 -21.21
CA MET A 390 -1.94 -3.41 -20.82
C MET A 390 -1.06 -3.99 -21.91
N ASN A 391 0.18 -4.31 -21.58
CA ASN A 391 1.18 -4.83 -22.53
C ASN A 391 1.34 -3.95 -23.79
N GLY A 392 1.25 -2.62 -23.63
CA GLY A 392 1.33 -1.65 -24.72
C GLY A 392 0.01 -1.42 -25.48
N GLU A 393 -1.06 -2.14 -25.17
CA GLU A 393 -2.37 -1.96 -25.79
C GLU A 393 -3.27 -1.01 -24.98
N GLU A 394 -3.74 0.05 -25.62
CA GLU A 394 -4.68 1.01 -25.02
C GLU A 394 -6.09 0.41 -24.89
N HIS A 395 -6.66 0.47 -23.69
CA HIS A 395 -8.07 0.15 -23.47
C HIS A 395 -8.97 1.38 -23.74
N THR A 396 -10.28 1.19 -23.62
CA THR A 396 -11.29 2.25 -23.75
C THR A 396 -10.96 3.48 -22.88
N LYS A 397 -11.23 4.66 -23.44
CA LYS A 397 -11.02 5.97 -22.81
C LYS A 397 -12.26 6.42 -22.03
N TYR A 398 -12.03 7.01 -20.86
CA TYR A 398 -13.05 7.42 -19.90
C TYR A 398 -12.80 8.84 -19.38
N GLU A 399 -13.85 9.46 -18.84
CA GLU A 399 -13.77 10.76 -18.11
C GLU A 399 -13.02 10.60 -16.78
N GLY A 400 -13.03 9.39 -16.23
CA GLY A 400 -12.34 9.07 -15.00
C GLY A 400 -11.96 7.60 -14.94
N ILE A 401 -10.73 7.33 -14.51
CA ILE A 401 -10.32 6.04 -13.96
C ILE A 401 -10.17 6.24 -12.45
N GLY A 402 -10.79 5.36 -11.67
CA GLY A 402 -10.84 5.49 -10.20
C GLY A 402 -9.44 5.61 -9.59
N ARG A 403 -9.33 6.33 -8.47
CA ARG A 403 -8.10 6.35 -7.66
C ARG A 403 -7.89 4.95 -7.09
N GLY A 404 -7.01 4.17 -7.73
CA GLY A 404 -6.71 2.77 -7.41
C GLY A 404 -6.04 2.08 -8.60
N ASN A 405 -5.41 0.94 -8.33
CA ASN A 405 -4.61 0.22 -9.31
C ASN A 405 -5.53 -0.62 -10.21
N PRO A 406 -5.26 -0.75 -11.53
CA PRO A 406 -5.72 -1.90 -12.26
C PRO A 406 -5.27 -3.17 -11.52
N LEU A 407 -6.18 -4.12 -11.33
CA LEU A 407 -5.96 -5.32 -10.56
C LEU A 407 -5.96 -6.52 -11.48
N PHE A 408 -4.93 -7.36 -11.36
CA PHE A 408 -4.91 -8.65 -12.02
C PHE A 408 -5.58 -9.72 -11.15
N SER A 409 -6.21 -10.70 -11.78
CA SER A 409 -6.62 -11.93 -11.09
C SER A 409 -5.41 -12.68 -10.53
N PRO A 410 -5.59 -13.54 -9.50
CA PRO A 410 -4.50 -14.31 -8.90
C PRO A 410 -3.73 -15.21 -9.88
N ASP A 411 -4.38 -15.67 -10.95
CA ASP A 411 -3.76 -16.44 -12.02
C ASP A 411 -3.16 -15.57 -13.14
N GLY A 412 -3.25 -14.25 -13.02
CA GLY A 412 -2.69 -13.26 -13.93
C GLY A 412 -3.45 -13.10 -15.24
N LYS A 413 -4.59 -13.76 -15.45
CA LYS A 413 -5.28 -13.79 -16.75
C LYS A 413 -6.28 -12.66 -16.99
N HIS A 414 -6.87 -12.15 -15.92
CA HIS A 414 -7.95 -11.17 -15.99
C HIS A 414 -7.51 -9.84 -15.37
N ILE A 415 -8.10 -8.75 -15.82
CA ILE A 415 -7.86 -7.40 -15.28
C ILE A 415 -9.16 -6.70 -14.93
N ALA A 416 -9.17 -6.01 -13.79
CA ALA A 416 -10.29 -5.19 -13.36
C ALA A 416 -9.84 -3.79 -12.93
N TYR A 417 -10.64 -2.77 -13.25
CA TYR A 417 -10.41 -1.41 -12.77
C TYR A 417 -11.73 -0.63 -12.69
N ARG A 418 -11.76 0.40 -11.85
CA ARG A 418 -12.90 1.31 -11.75
C ARG A 418 -12.81 2.37 -12.84
N ALA A 419 -13.92 2.60 -13.52
CA ALA A 419 -14.08 3.71 -14.45
C ALA A 419 -15.28 4.58 -14.07
N MET A 420 -15.35 5.75 -14.70
CA MET A 420 -16.43 6.72 -14.54
C MET A 420 -16.83 7.28 -15.91
N ARG A 421 -18.14 7.38 -16.11
CA ARG A 421 -18.78 8.06 -17.24
C ARG A 421 -20.12 8.62 -16.75
N ASP A 422 -20.47 9.84 -17.17
CA ASP A 422 -21.76 10.47 -16.85
C ASP A 422 -22.04 10.54 -15.33
N ASN A 423 -21.01 10.84 -14.54
CA ASN A 423 -21.07 10.89 -13.07
C ASN A 423 -21.55 9.58 -12.39
N LYS A 424 -21.40 8.44 -13.07
CA LYS A 424 -21.63 7.10 -12.52
C LYS A 424 -20.36 6.27 -12.54
N HIS A 425 -20.22 5.40 -11.55
CA HIS A 425 -19.07 4.50 -11.42
C HIS A 425 -19.43 3.07 -11.81
N PHE A 426 -18.53 2.39 -12.50
CA PHE A 426 -18.64 0.97 -12.83
C PHE A 426 -17.26 0.31 -12.76
N VAL A 427 -17.25 -1.02 -12.64
CA VAL A 427 -16.03 -1.82 -12.80
C VAL A 427 -15.93 -2.28 -14.24
N VAL A 428 -14.79 -2.03 -14.87
CA VAL A 428 -14.41 -2.67 -16.14
C VAL A 428 -13.70 -3.97 -15.80
N PHE A 429 -14.16 -5.08 -16.36
CA PHE A 429 -13.55 -6.41 -16.22
C PHE A 429 -13.25 -6.93 -17.63
N ASP A 430 -11.99 -7.22 -17.93
CA ASP A 430 -11.53 -7.65 -19.27
C ASP A 430 -12.14 -6.82 -20.42
N ARG A 431 -12.05 -5.50 -20.27
CA ARG A 431 -12.57 -4.49 -21.22
C ARG A 431 -14.10 -4.40 -21.33
N GLN A 432 -14.84 -5.18 -20.54
CA GLN A 432 -16.29 -5.11 -20.49
C GLN A 432 -16.76 -4.24 -19.33
N GLU A 433 -17.67 -3.32 -19.61
CA GLU A 433 -18.26 -2.42 -18.61
C GLU A 433 -19.32 -3.16 -17.79
N GLY A 434 -19.17 -3.15 -16.47
CA GLY A 434 -20.15 -3.68 -15.53
C GLY A 434 -21.34 -2.74 -15.29
N LYS A 435 -22.19 -3.09 -14.32
CA LYS A 435 -23.30 -2.23 -13.88
C LYS A 435 -22.78 -0.91 -13.29
N SER A 436 -23.60 0.13 -13.42
CA SER A 436 -23.32 1.46 -12.87
C SER A 436 -23.90 1.67 -11.47
N TYR A 437 -23.16 2.41 -10.65
CA TYR A 437 -23.45 2.71 -9.25
C TYR A 437 -23.21 4.19 -8.96
N ASP A 438 -23.80 4.70 -7.86
CA ASP A 438 -23.56 6.07 -7.40
C ASP A 438 -22.13 6.24 -6.90
N LEU A 439 -21.61 5.21 -6.23
CA LEU A 439 -20.22 5.12 -5.81
C LEU A 439 -19.77 3.66 -5.80
N ILE A 440 -18.52 3.43 -6.18
CA ILE A 440 -17.82 2.17 -5.90
C ILE A 440 -16.78 2.50 -4.84
N LEU A 441 -16.87 1.83 -3.69
CA LEU A 441 -15.89 1.97 -2.63
C LEU A 441 -14.53 1.47 -3.13
N PRO A 442 -13.40 2.02 -2.64
CA PRO A 442 -12.10 1.92 -3.30
C PRO A 442 -11.55 0.49 -3.47
N GLU A 443 -12.10 -0.51 -2.79
CA GLU A 443 -11.57 -1.87 -2.85
C GLU A 443 -12.39 -2.77 -3.78
N ILE A 444 -11.83 -2.99 -4.98
CA ILE A 444 -12.13 -4.16 -5.80
C ILE A 444 -11.19 -5.27 -5.34
N ARG A 445 -11.69 -6.50 -5.17
CA ARG A 445 -10.88 -7.64 -4.74
C ARG A 445 -11.15 -8.86 -5.61
N PHE A 446 -10.09 -9.50 -6.09
CA PHE A 446 -10.20 -10.87 -6.58
C PHE A 446 -10.13 -11.84 -5.39
N ASN A 447 -11.23 -12.52 -5.13
CA ASN A 447 -11.33 -13.54 -4.08
C ASN A 447 -10.72 -14.88 -4.52
N SER A 448 -10.67 -15.12 -5.83
CA SER A 448 -9.99 -16.26 -6.46
C SER A 448 -9.72 -15.95 -7.93
N ALA A 449 -9.13 -16.90 -8.67
CA ALA A 449 -8.93 -16.79 -10.12
C ALA A 449 -10.25 -16.61 -10.92
N THR A 450 -11.39 -16.99 -10.35
CA THR A 450 -12.70 -17.00 -11.02
C THR A 450 -13.78 -16.19 -10.29
N LEU A 451 -13.40 -15.42 -9.27
CA LEU A 451 -14.36 -14.65 -8.47
C LEU A 451 -13.77 -13.31 -8.04
N MET A 452 -14.45 -12.23 -8.41
CA MET A 452 -14.18 -10.87 -7.95
C MET A 452 -15.35 -10.35 -7.12
N SER A 453 -15.08 -9.47 -6.16
CA SER A 453 -16.10 -8.71 -5.45
C SER A 453 -15.68 -7.28 -5.17
N TYR A 454 -16.66 -6.41 -4.99
CA TYR A 454 -16.46 -5.02 -4.56
C TYR A 454 -17.69 -4.52 -3.83
N LEU A 455 -17.53 -3.42 -3.09
CA LEU A 455 -18.63 -2.72 -2.45
C LEU A 455 -19.09 -1.54 -3.29
N ALA A 456 -20.40 -1.41 -3.46
CA ALA A 456 -21.01 -0.31 -4.20
C ALA A 456 -22.16 0.32 -3.41
N ILE A 457 -22.33 1.63 -3.60
CA ILE A 457 -23.46 2.37 -3.07
C ILE A 457 -24.44 2.65 -4.20
N LYS A 458 -25.70 2.32 -3.93
CA LYS A 458 -26.84 2.67 -4.79
C LYS A 458 -28.03 2.98 -3.90
N ASP A 459 -28.65 4.14 -4.11
CA ASP A 459 -29.87 4.56 -3.39
C ASP A 459 -29.71 4.53 -1.84
N ASN A 460 -28.58 5.04 -1.31
CA ASN A 460 -28.20 5.01 0.11
C ASN A 460 -28.09 3.62 0.75
N LYS A 461 -27.93 2.57 -0.05
CA LYS A 461 -27.69 1.20 0.41
C LYS A 461 -26.31 0.75 -0.06
N ILE A 462 -25.63 0.00 0.81
CA ILE A 462 -24.40 -0.69 0.43
C ILE A 462 -24.76 -2.07 -0.11
N TYR A 463 -24.17 -2.38 -1.25
CA TYR A 463 -24.23 -3.68 -1.91
C TYR A 463 -22.84 -4.28 -1.95
N ARG A 464 -22.76 -5.59 -1.69
CA ARG A 464 -21.63 -6.41 -2.11
C ARG A 464 -21.96 -6.98 -3.48
N VAL A 465 -21.16 -6.59 -4.46
CA VAL A 465 -21.27 -7.10 -5.83
C VAL A 465 -20.25 -8.23 -5.97
N LYS A 466 -20.68 -9.38 -6.47
CA LYS A 466 -19.81 -10.52 -6.79
C LYS A 466 -19.94 -10.84 -8.27
N ALA A 467 -18.83 -11.02 -8.95
CA ALA A 467 -18.72 -11.39 -10.35
C ALA A 467 -17.94 -12.70 -10.44
N GLY A 468 -18.58 -13.78 -10.91
CA GLY A 468 -17.93 -15.07 -11.15
C GLY A 468 -17.94 -15.43 -12.63
N TRP A 469 -16.90 -16.13 -13.11
CA TRP A 469 -16.75 -16.54 -14.51
C TRP A 469 -16.11 -17.92 -14.65
#